data_AF-A0A7V2HZT5-F1
#
_entry.id   AF-A0A7V2HZT5-F1
#
_cell.length_a   1.000
_cell.length_b   1.000
_cell.length_c   1.000
_cell.angle_alpha   90.00
_cell.angle_beta   90.00
_cell.angle_gamma   90.00
#
_symmetry.space_group_name_H-M   'P 1'
#
loop_
_entity.id
_entity.type
_entity.pdbx_description
1 polymer ?
#
loop_
_entity_poly.entity_id
_entity_poly.type
_entity_poly.pdbx_seq_one_letter_code
_entity_poly.pdbx_strand_id
1 'polypeptide(L)' 'MNFEKLNPLFHDKVRLGILSILLVEDEVDFSYLKEKLNLTDGNLASHLRVLEQNKI' A
#
# COMPACT_ATOMS: atom_id res chain seq x y z
N MET A 1 3.00 10.14 22.62
CA MET A 1 3.78 9.58 21.50
C MET A 1 3.82 10.61 20.40
N ASN A 2 5.00 11.06 20.01
CA ASN A 2 5.15 12.10 18.99
C ASN A 2 5.18 11.41 17.61
N PHE A 3 4.07 11.42 16.88
CA PHE A 3 3.95 10.83 15.53
C PHE A 3 4.63 11.69 14.43
N GLU A 4 5.37 12.72 14.81
CA GLU A 4 5.95 13.78 13.97
C GLU A 4 6.88 13.31 12.83
N LYS A 5 7.14 12.00 12.71
CA LYS A 5 7.87 11.43 11.56
C LYS A 5 7.29 10.09 11.12
N LEU A 6 5.96 9.93 11.12
CA LEU A 6 5.38 8.84 10.33
C LEU A 6 5.84 9.06 8.88
N ASN A 7 6.59 8.10 8.34
CA ASN A 7 7.18 8.23 7.02
C ASN A 7 6.04 8.61 6.03
N PRO A 8 6.22 9.63 5.16
CA PRO A 8 5.16 10.14 4.28
C PRO A 8 4.41 9.06 3.49
N LEU A 9 5.01 7.89 3.29
CA LEU A 9 4.40 6.71 2.68
C LEU A 9 3.17 6.21 3.45
N PHE A 10 3.18 6.31 4.77
CA PHE A 10 2.10 5.89 5.68
C PHE A 10 1.00 6.93 5.84
N HIS A 11 1.09 8.11 5.22
CA HIS A 11 -0.02 9.10 5.24
C HIS A 11 -1.10 8.83 4.19
N ASP A 12 -0.79 7.98 3.21
CA ASP A 12 -1.72 7.64 2.15
C ASP A 12 -2.53 6.41 2.53
N LYS A 13 -3.86 6.55 2.57
CA LYS A 13 -4.78 5.50 2.98
C LYS A 13 -4.71 4.27 2.08
N VAL A 14 -4.41 4.43 0.80
CA VAL A 14 -4.28 3.32 -0.14
C VAL A 14 -3.02 2.52 0.16
N ARG A 15 -1.88 3.20 0.33
CA ARG A 15 -0.61 2.52 0.71
C ARG A 15 -0.72 1.84 2.06
N LEU A 16 -1.37 2.47 3.03
CA LEU A 16 -1.67 1.84 4.31
C LEU A 16 -2.52 0.58 4.15
N GLY A 17 -3.55 0.61 3.31
CA GLY A 17 -4.39 -0.54 3.01
C GLY A 17 -3.60 -1.70 2.39
N ILE A 18 -2.74 -1.41 1.39
CA ILE A 18 -1.85 -2.39 0.76
C ILE A 18 -0.93 -3.04 1.80
N LEU A 19 -0.22 -2.22 2.58
CA LEU A 19 0.70 -2.69 3.62
C LEU A 19 0.00 -3.48 4.72
N SER A 20 -1.23 -3.10 5.10
CA SER A 20 -2.00 -3.80 6.14
C SER A 20 -2.40 -5.21 5.69
N ILE A 21 -2.69 -5.39 4.40
CA ILE A 21 -2.98 -6.71 3.82
C ILE A 21 -1.71 -7.56 3.79
N LEU A 22 -0.61 -7.00 3.27
CA LEU A 22 0.70 -7.66 3.18
C LEU A 22 1.36 -7.94 4.54
N LEU A 23 0.90 -7.30 5.62
CA LEU A 23 1.37 -7.61 6.97
C LEU A 23 0.84 -8.95 7.48
N VAL A 24 -0.31 -9.39 6.95
CA VAL A 24 -0.99 -10.64 7.36
C VAL A 24 -0.73 -11.75 6.35
N GLU A 25 -0.66 -11.41 5.06
CA GLU A 25 -0.44 -12.34 3.95
C GLU A 25 0.99 -12.17 3.42
N ASP A 26 1.77 -13.25 3.32
CA ASP A 26 3.16 -13.21 2.83
C ASP A 26 3.27 -12.70 1.37
N GLU A 27 2.27 -12.98 0.54
CA GLU A 27 2.14 -12.51 -0.84
C GLU A 27 0.67 -12.47 -1.25
N VAL A 28 0.28 -11.51 -2.09
CA VAL A 28 -1.08 -11.42 -2.64
C VAL A 28 -1.07 -11.01 -4.11
N ASP A 29 -2.07 -11.49 -4.85
CA ASP A 29 -2.25 -11.12 -6.25
C ASP A 29 -2.67 -9.66 -6.43
N PHE A 30 -2.26 -9.05 -7.54
CA PHE A 30 -2.67 -7.69 -7.93
C PHE A 30 -4.19 -7.53 -8.02
N SER A 31 -4.89 -8.52 -8.58
CA SER A 31 -6.36 -8.54 -8.68
C SER A 31 -7.02 -8.54 -7.31
N TYR A 32 -6.46 -9.28 -6.34
CA TYR A 32 -6.95 -9.33 -4.98
C TYR A 32 -6.86 -7.97 -4.30
N LEU A 33 -5.70 -7.30 -4.36
CA LEU A 33 -5.53 -5.95 -3.82
C LEU A 33 -6.49 -4.95 -4.47
N LYS A 34 -6.66 -5.05 -5.79
CA LYS A 34 -7.57 -4.18 -6.54
C LYS A 34 -9.00 -4.31 -6.06
N GLU A 35 -9.49 -5.54 -5.93
CA GLU A 35 -10.87 -5.81 -5.50
C GLU A 35 -11.07 -5.42 -4.03
N LYS A 36 -10.14 -5.79 -3.14
CA LYS A 36 -10.25 -5.50 -1.70
C LYS A 36 -10.18 -4.01 -1.39
N LEU A 37 -9.38 -3.26 -2.12
CA LEU A 37 -9.19 -1.83 -1.91
C LEU A 37 -10.08 -0.96 -2.83
N ASN A 38 -10.88 -1.60 -3.70
CA ASN A 38 -11.74 -0.93 -4.67
C ASN A 38 -10.98 0.11 -5.52
N LEU A 39 -9.88 -0.33 -6.12
CA LEU A 39 -9.01 0.52 -6.92
C LEU A 39 -9.15 0.23 -8.42
N THR A 40 -8.67 1.16 -9.23
CA THR A 40 -8.39 0.89 -10.65
C THR A 40 -6.96 0.40 -10.80
N ASP A 41 -6.67 -0.28 -11.93
CA ASP A 41 -5.32 -0.80 -12.22
C ASP A 41 -4.26 0.31 -12.15
N GLY A 42 -4.54 1.48 -12.75
CA GLY A 42 -3.61 2.61 -12.77
C GLY A 42 -3.35 3.21 -11.39
N ASN A 43 -4.37 3.25 -10.53
CA ASN A 43 -4.24 3.75 -9.16
C ASN A 43 -3.40 2.78 -8.32
N LEU A 44 -3.72 1.48 -8.36
CA LEU A 44 -2.97 0.46 -7.63
C LEU A 44 -1.50 0.38 -8.10
N ALA A 45 -1.25 0.37 -9.41
CA ALA A 45 0.11 0.32 -9.95
C ALA A 45 0.96 1.53 -9.53
N SER A 46 0.36 2.72 -9.49
CA SER A 46 1.06 3.94 -9.05
C SER A 46 1.46 3.87 -7.58
N HIS A 47 0.57 3.37 -6.71
CA HIS A 47 0.90 3.19 -5.29
C HIS A 47 1.93 2.09 -5.05
N LEU A 48 1.82 0.94 -5.73
CA LEU A 48 2.80 -0.15 -5.64
C LEU A 48 4.20 0.30 -6.06
N ARG A 49 4.30 1.02 -7.18
CA ARG A 49 5.58 1.58 -7.64
C ARG A 49 6.23 2.48 -6.60
N VAL A 50 5.43 3.28 -5.88
CA VAL A 50 5.96 4.14 -4.83
C VAL A 50 6.45 3.31 -3.63
N LEU A 51 5.76 2.23 -3.26
CA LEU A 51 6.22 1.33 -2.20
C LEU A 51 7.54 0.65 -2.58
N GLU A 52 7.63 0.08 -3.79
CA GLU A 52 8.83 -0.59 -4.32
C GLU A 52 10.04 0.35 -4.37
N GLN A 53 9.86 1.58 -4.85
CA GLN A 53 10.94 2.58 -4.93
C GLN A 53 11.52 2.94 -3.56
N ASN A 54 10.71 2.82 -2.51
CA ASN A 54 11.13 3.10 -1.14
C ASN A 54 11.58 1.85 -0.38
N LYS A 55 11.64 0.68 -1.06
CA LYS A 55 12.07 -0.61 -0.50
C LYS A 55 11.35 -0.98 0.80
N ILE A 56 10.04 -0.76 0.82
CA ILE A 56 9.16 -1.30 1.87
C ILE A 56 8.70 -2.69 1.45
#